data_AF-A0A3A8YET0-F1
#
_entry.id   AF-A0A3A8YET0-F1
#
_cell.length_a   1.000
_cell.length_b   1.000
_cell.length_c   1.000
_cell.angle_alpha   90.00
_cell.angle_beta   90.00
_cell.angle_gamma   90.00
#
_symmetry.space_group_name_H-M   'P 1'
#
loop_
_entity.id
_entity.type
_entity.pdbx_description
1 polymer ?
#
loop_
_entity_poly.entity_id
_entity_poly.type
_entity_poly.pdbx_seq_one_letter_code
_entity_poly.pdbx_strand_id
1 'polypeptide(L)'
;MVGMKDAFVDAKEVCRILGVGTTKAYAIIREYNKELAEKGFLTIRGRCPRRYFESKIYGYDDIYNPAMDLEKGIRISAKESNAGTKEKVPPV
;
A
#
# COMPACT_ATOMS: atom_id res chain seq x y z
N MET A 1 8.54 18.26 11.39
CA MET A 1 9.29 17.67 12.52
C MET A 1 8.65 16.33 12.83
N VAL A 2 9.25 15.24 12.33
CA VAL A 2 8.72 13.87 12.50
C VAL A 2 8.91 13.49 13.97
N GLY A 3 7.83 13.19 14.69
CA GLY A 3 7.91 12.89 16.11
C GLY A 3 8.66 11.57 16.33
N MET A 4 9.37 11.41 17.44
CA MET A 4 10.06 10.16 17.80
C MET A 4 9.16 8.91 17.78
N LYS A 5 7.84 9.09 17.91
CA LYS A 5 6.83 8.02 17.79
C LYS A 5 6.61 7.55 16.35
N ASP A 6 7.01 8.33 15.36
CA ASP A 6 6.83 8.03 13.93
C ASP A 6 8.03 7.30 13.33
N ALA A 7 9.17 7.24 14.03
CA ALA A 7 10.37 6.58 13.51
C ALA A 7 10.24 5.05 13.45
N PHE A 8 9.36 4.47 14.27
CA PHE A 8 9.15 3.02 14.37
C PHE A 8 7.67 2.67 14.23
N VAL A 9 7.41 1.52 13.61
CA VAL A 9 6.06 0.96 13.46
C VAL A 9 5.95 -0.26 14.37
N ASP A 10 4.82 -0.38 15.06
CA ASP A 10 4.48 -1.52 15.90
C ASP A 10 3.55 -2.51 15.19
N ALA A 11 3.41 -3.72 15.73
CA ALA A 11 2.56 -4.75 15.14
C ALA A 11 1.08 -4.32 15.00
N LYS A 12 0.57 -3.50 15.92
CA LYS A 12 -0.81 -3.01 15.88
C LYS A 12 -1.02 -2.04 14.71
N GLU A 13 -0.04 -1.18 14.47
CA GLU A 13 -0.03 -0.26 13.34
C GLU A 13 0.15 -1.00 12.02
N VAL A 14 1.04 -1.99 11.94
CA VAL A 14 1.14 -2.88 10.77
C VAL A 14 -0.20 -3.57 10.48
N CYS A 15 -0.91 -4.06 11.50
CA CYS A 15 -2.25 -4.63 11.33
C CYS A 15 -3.23 -3.64 10.71
N ARG A 16 -3.21 -2.38 11.17
CA ARG A 16 -4.10 -1.33 10.64
C ARG A 16 -3.73 -0.92 9.23
N ILE A 17 -2.44 -0.79 8.93
CA ILE A 17 -1.95 -0.36 7.60
C ILE A 17 -2.21 -1.45 6.55
N LEU A 18 -1.92 -2.72 6.88
CA LEU A 18 -2.01 -3.83 5.92
C LEU A 18 -3.32 -4.62 5.98
N GLY A 19 -4.17 -4.36 6.97
CA GLY A 19 -5.41 -5.14 7.19
C GLY A 19 -5.14 -6.61 7.54
N VAL A 20 -3.97 -6.94 8.10
CA VAL A 20 -3.58 -8.31 8.42
C VAL A 20 -3.78 -8.64 9.89
N GLY A 21 -3.97 -9.94 10.19
CA GLY A 21 -4.01 -10.44 11.56
C GLY A 21 -2.70 -10.20 12.32
N THR A 22 -2.79 -10.10 13.65
CA THR A 22 -1.65 -9.83 14.57
C THR A 22 -0.49 -10.81 14.39
N THR A 23 -0.79 -12.10 14.23
CA THR A 23 0.24 -13.13 13.99
C THR A 23 1.04 -12.85 12.72
N LYS A 24 0.37 -12.40 11.65
CA LYS A 24 1.00 -12.09 10.37
C LYS A 24 1.83 -10.80 10.46
N ALA A 25 1.33 -9.78 11.18
CA ALA A 25 2.10 -8.57 11.44
C ALA A 25 3.42 -8.85 12.20
N TYR A 26 3.38 -9.71 13.23
CA TYR A 26 4.60 -10.11 13.93
C TYR A 26 5.54 -10.96 13.06
N ALA A 27 5.02 -11.76 12.14
CA ALA A 27 5.86 -12.49 11.18
C ALA A 27 6.62 -11.53 10.27
N ILE A 28 5.93 -10.53 9.70
CA ILE A 28 6.53 -9.50 8.84
C ILE A 28 7.63 -8.73 9.60
N ILE A 29 7.33 -8.24 10.81
CA ILE A 29 8.30 -7.49 11.62
C ILE A 29 9.54 -8.34 11.93
N ARG A 30 9.37 -9.64 12.21
CA ARG A 30 10.50 -10.55 12.46
C ARG A 30 11.39 -10.72 11.23
N GLU A 31 10.80 -10.89 10.07
CA GLU A 31 11.53 -11.02 8.80
C GLU A 31 12.30 -9.73 8.48
N TYR A 32 11.68 -8.57 8.65
CA TYR A 32 12.34 -7.28 8.40
C TYR A 32 13.48 -7.02 9.38
N ASN A 33 13.30 -7.36 10.65
CA ASN A 33 14.37 -7.28 11.63
C ASN A 33 15.50 -8.28 11.32
N LYS A 34 15.21 -9.44 10.72
CA LYS A 34 16.27 -10.35 10.28
C LYS A 34 17.12 -9.72 9.17
N GLU A 35 16.47 -9.17 8.14
CA GLU A 35 17.15 -8.46 7.04
C GLU A 35 17.96 -7.25 7.53
N LEU A 36 17.41 -6.48 8.47
CA LEU A 36 18.10 -5.33 9.06
C LEU A 36 19.32 -5.75 9.89
N ALA A 37 19.21 -6.84 10.65
CA ALA A 37 20.32 -7.39 11.41
C ALA A 37 21.43 -7.90 10.48
N GLU A 38 21.08 -8.55 9.37
CA GLU A 38 22.04 -9.00 8.35
C GLU A 38 22.77 -7.82 7.68
N LYS A 39 22.10 -6.68 7.54
CA LYS A 39 22.70 -5.42 7.05
C LYS A 39 23.54 -4.67 8.10
N GLY A 40 23.62 -5.19 9.34
CA GLY A 40 24.37 -4.57 10.44
C GLY A 40 23.62 -3.45 11.17
N PHE A 41 22.30 -3.32 10.98
CA PHE A 41 21.48 -2.37 11.73
C PHE A 41 21.01 -2.94 13.06
N LEU A 42 20.79 -2.05 14.04
CA LEU A 42 20.16 -2.41 15.31
C LEU A 42 18.67 -2.69 15.10
N THR A 43 18.21 -3.81 15.64
CA THR A 43 16.81 -4.26 15.51
C THR A 43 16.15 -4.43 16.87
N ILE A 44 14.85 -4.18 16.93
CA ILE A 44 14.08 -4.20 18.19
C ILE A 44 12.94 -5.20 18.04
N ARG A 45 12.82 -6.14 18.99
CA ARG A 45 11.72 -7.12 18.94
C ARG A 45 10.36 -6.42 18.98
N GLY A 46 9.50 -6.75 18.02
CA GLY A 46 8.12 -6.24 17.95
C GLY A 46 7.97 -4.83 17.37
N ARG A 47 9.07 -4.20 16.94
CA ARG A 47 9.06 -2.91 16.24
C ARG A 47 10.02 -2.96 15.05
N CYS A 48 9.74 -2.17 14.02
CA CYS A 48 10.66 -1.99 12.90
C CYS A 48 10.73 -0.51 12.51
N PRO A 49 11.85 -0.02 11.95
CA PRO A 49 11.95 1.34 11.44
C PRO A 49 10.87 1.60 10.37
N ARG A 50 10.11 2.69 10.54
CA ARG A 50 9.03 3.06 9.61
C ARG A 50 9.51 3.21 8.18
N ARG A 51 10.65 3.88 8.00
CA ARG A 51 11.27 4.05 6.67
C ARG A 51 11.52 2.71 5.98
N TYR A 52 12.00 1.71 6.73
CA TYR A 52 12.26 0.38 6.16
C TYR A 52 10.96 -0.35 5.81
N PHE A 53 9.97 -0.26 6.71
CA PHE A 53 8.66 -0.85 6.49
C PHE A 53 7.97 -0.25 5.25
N GLU A 54 7.93 1.07 5.13
CA GLU A 54 7.30 1.77 4.00
C GLU A 54 8.01 1.46 2.69
N SER A 55 9.35 1.50 2.66
CA SER A 55 10.11 1.14 1.45
C SER A 55 9.86 -0.29 0.98
N LYS A 56 9.66 -1.25 1.90
CA LYS A 56 9.46 -2.66 1.55
C LYS A 56 8.00 -3.00 1.18
N ILE A 57 7.03 -2.34 1.82
CA ILE A 57 5.59 -2.53 1.57
C ILE A 57 5.15 -1.79 0.31
N TYR A 58 5.48 -0.51 0.23
CA TYR A 58 4.99 0.35 -0.84
C TYR A 58 5.90 0.32 -2.04
N GLY A 59 7.20 0.00 -1.89
CA GLY A 59 8.09 -0.32 -3.02
C GLY A 59 8.21 0.75 -4.11
N TYR A 60 7.67 1.95 -3.91
CA TYR A 60 7.56 2.99 -4.91
C TYR A 60 7.87 4.33 -4.27
N ASP A 61 9.03 4.90 -4.60
CA ASP A 61 9.25 6.33 -4.41
C ASP A 61 8.31 7.17 -5.32
N ASP A 62 7.60 6.59 -6.30
CA ASP A 62 6.96 7.38 -7.38
C ASP A 62 5.47 7.16 -7.69
N ILE A 63 4.71 6.23 -7.05
CA ILE A 63 3.37 5.87 -7.58
C ILE A 63 2.19 6.08 -6.63
N TYR A 64 2.35 6.12 -5.30
CA TYR A 64 1.20 6.37 -4.43
C TYR A 64 0.93 7.86 -4.21
N ASN A 65 0.37 8.50 -5.24
CA ASN A 65 -0.30 9.79 -5.09
C ASN A 65 -1.81 9.54 -4.93
N PRO A 66 -2.39 9.63 -3.73
CA PRO A 66 -3.83 9.42 -3.54
C PRO A 66 -4.69 10.39 -4.36
N ALA A 67 -4.14 11.52 -4.82
CA ALA A 67 -4.85 12.42 -5.75
C ALA A 67 -5.00 11.83 -7.16
N MET A 68 -4.13 10.91 -7.60
CA MET A 68 -4.15 10.32 -8.95
C MET A 68 -5.06 9.10 -9.07
N ASP A 69 -5.20 8.29 -8.01
CA ASP A 69 -6.06 7.10 -8.04
C ASP A 69 -7.56 7.45 -8.02
N LEU A 70 -7.92 8.63 -7.49
CA LEU A 70 -9.30 9.13 -7.55
C LEU A 70 -9.74 9.47 -8.98
N GLU A 71 -8.83 9.97 -9.83
CA GLU A 71 -9.15 10.27 -11.24
C GLU A 71 -9.42 9.01 -12.08
N LYS A 72 -8.76 7.89 -11.76
CA LYS A 72 -8.98 6.62 -12.48
C LYS A 72 -10.37 6.05 -12.24
N GLY A 73 -10.94 6.21 -11.04
CA GLY A 73 -12.32 5.81 -10.75
C GLY A 73 -13.35 6.59 -11.57
N ILE A 74 -13.11 7.90 -11.78
CA ILE A 74 -14.03 8.77 -12.52
C ILE A 74 -14.03 8.46 -14.03
N ARG A 75 -12.86 8.14 -14.62
CA ARG A 75 -12.76 7.81 -16.06
C ARG A 75 -13.35 6.45 -16.44
N ILE A 76 -13.40 5.49 -15.51
CA ILE A 76 -14.01 4.18 -15.75
C ILE A 76 -15.55 4.29 -15.74
N SER A 77 -16.12 5.04 -14.79
CA SER A 77 -17.57 5.26 -14.69
C SER A 77 -18.17 6.02 -15.88
N ALA A 78 -17.42 6.94 -16.51
CA ALA A 78 -17.91 7.72 -17.65
C ALA A 78 -17.98 6.94 -18.98
N LYS A 79 -17.32 5.78 -19.10
CA LYS A 79 -17.34 4.97 -20.33
C LYS A 79 -18.49 3.97 -20.42
N GLU A 80 -19.13 3.62 -19.31
CA GLU A 80 -20.19 2.60 -19.29
C GLU A 80 -21.60 3.16 -19.49
N SER A 81 -21.79 4.49 -19.53
CA SER A 81 -23.13 5.10 -19.58
C SER A 81 -23.64 5.47 -20.98
N ASN A 82 -22.96 5.09 -22.07
CA ASN A 82 -23.48 5.34 -23.43
C ASN A 82 -23.47 4.10 -24.33
N ALA A 83 -24.27 3.10 -23.95
CA ALA A 83 -24.78 2.09 -24.88
C ALA A 83 -26.26 2.41 -25.18
N GLY A 84 -26.49 3.29 -26.16
CA GLY A 84 -27.81 3.64 -26.67
C GLY A 84 -27.84 3.71 -28.20
N THR A 85 -28.37 2.63 -28.79
CA THR A 85 -29.24 2.59 -30.00
C THR A 85 -28.72 3.14 -31.33
N LYS A 86 -28.51 2.28 -32.35
CA LYS A 86 -28.80 2.57 -33.79
C LYS A 86 -29.10 1.29 -34.61
N GLU A 87 -30.39 1.09 -34.87
CA GLU A 87 -31.04 0.84 -36.17
C GLU A 87 -30.21 0.16 -37.29
N LYS A 88 -30.61 -1.05 -37.69
CA LYS A 88 -30.19 -1.70 -38.95
C LYS A 88 -31.35 -1.71 -39.93
N VAL A 89 -31.27 -0.88 -40.96
CA VAL A 89 -32.02 -1.07 -42.21
C VAL A 89 -31.12 -1.88 -43.16
N PRO A 90 -31.56 -3.02 -43.72
CA PRO A 90 -30.76 -3.80 -44.65
C PRO A 90 -30.79 -3.21 -46.07
N PRO A 91 -29.72 -3.38 -46.87
CA PRO A 91 -29.62 -2.74 -48.18
C PRO A 91 -30.24 -3.59 -49.30
N VAL A 92 -31.00 -2.88 -50.16
CA VAL A 92 -31.48 -3.13 -51.53
C VAL A 92 -32.08 -4.50 -51.85
#